data_AF-A0A7C1YX56-F1
#
_entry.id   AF-A0A7C1YX56-F1
#
_cell.length_a   1.000
_cell.length_b   1.000
_cell.length_c   1.000
_cell.angle_alpha   90.00
_cell.angle_beta   90.00
_cell.angle_gamma   90.00
#
_symmetry.space_group_name_H-M   'P 1'
#
loop_
_entity.id
_entity.type
_entity.pdbx_description
1 polymer ?
#
loop_
_entity_poly.entity_id
_entity_poly.type
_entity_poly.pdbx_seq_one_letter_code
_entity_poly.pdbx_strand_id
1 'polypeptide(L)'
;GGAQDEDVTILITHGTHRLSSDEEVRHKVGEDIYRRFRIVQHQCTDEQSQVYLGLTGRGTPVWVNRLVVEAGRCIGIGHIGPSPYAGYSGGSKLVVPGVASLDTINANHSLVVLGFRRPGCIDVPCRLDIEEAASLVRLDMVVDVVLSQDERIVRAFAGTPERVFREGLALARQVYEVTCPDGIDVAITAGYPYDLDLYQAVRAVEYADTIVREGGSILLVAACPDGVGGEEFYRLMAERAKKADDFLRDVVRRNGKVTFSVLGYCLARIKAEKRLHIVTDGIPDAELEAMGFHHPASLQAGVDALLGEYGPQARVAVFPMGSSTIPSIAADS
;
A
#
# COMPACT_ATOMS: atom_id res chain seq x y z
N GLY A 1 29.12 17.71 21.51
CA GLY A 1 28.80 18.09 20.12
C GLY A 1 27.71 17.17 19.64
N GLY A 2 26.64 17.72 19.06
CA GLY A 2 25.41 17.03 18.67
C GLY A 2 24.28 18.05 18.53
N ALA A 3 23.18 17.68 17.88
CA ALA A 3 21.98 18.52 17.82
C ALA A 3 21.37 18.64 19.22
N GLN A 4 20.83 19.82 19.55
CA GLN A 4 20.04 19.98 20.77
C GLN A 4 18.62 19.46 20.52
N ASP A 5 17.89 19.10 21.57
CA ASP A 5 16.53 18.55 21.41
C ASP A 5 15.58 19.55 20.74
N GLU A 6 15.77 20.85 20.99
CA GLU A 6 15.03 21.94 20.36
C GLU A 6 15.31 22.09 18.84
N ASP A 7 16.43 21.57 18.36
CA ASP A 7 16.80 21.57 16.94
C ASP A 7 16.24 20.34 16.20
N VAL A 8 15.61 19.39 16.91
CA VAL A 8 15.11 18.12 16.35
C VAL A 8 13.59 18.19 16.18
N THR A 9 13.14 18.04 14.94
CA THR A 9 11.72 17.87 14.59
C THR A 9 11.48 16.49 14.01
N ILE A 10 10.48 15.78 14.53
CA ILE A 10 9.98 14.52 13.98
C ILE A 10 8.81 14.85 13.06
N LEU A 11 8.98 14.62 11.76
CA LEU A 11 7.91 14.77 10.77
C LEU A 11 7.31 13.41 10.44
N ILE A 12 6.02 13.21 10.74
CA ILE A 12 5.29 11.98 10.40
C ILE A 12 4.83 12.04 8.95
N THR A 13 5.22 11.03 8.17
CA THR A 13 4.99 10.92 6.73
C THR A 13 3.61 10.31 6.42
N HIS A 14 2.58 11.14 6.28
CA HIS A 14 1.19 10.67 6.07
C HIS A 14 0.83 10.40 4.61
N GLY A 15 1.51 10.99 3.63
CA GLY A 15 1.00 11.01 2.25
C GLY A 15 -0.46 11.47 2.21
N THR A 16 -1.37 10.63 1.70
CA THR A 16 -2.83 10.90 1.60
C THR A 16 -3.65 10.40 2.78
N HIS A 17 -3.03 9.77 3.78
CA HIS A 17 -3.76 9.22 4.93
C HIS A 17 -4.28 10.33 5.84
N ARG A 18 -5.30 10.02 6.64
CA ARG A 18 -5.75 10.91 7.72
C ARG A 18 -4.60 11.17 8.70
N LEU A 19 -4.69 12.28 9.41
CA LEU A 19 -3.81 12.54 10.53
C LEU A 19 -4.00 11.49 11.63
N SER A 20 -2.90 11.16 12.29
CA SER A 20 -2.90 10.34 13.48
C SER A 20 -3.52 11.15 14.62
N SER A 21 -4.35 10.48 15.41
CA SER A 21 -4.76 10.97 16.71
C SER A 21 -3.56 11.06 17.66
N ASP A 22 -3.75 11.84 18.70
CA ASP A 22 -2.74 12.08 19.73
C ASP A 22 -2.32 10.78 20.46
N GLU A 23 -3.24 9.82 20.59
CA GLU A 23 -2.98 8.50 21.16
C GLU A 23 -2.14 7.63 20.21
N GLU A 24 -2.49 7.60 18.93
CA GLU A 24 -1.73 6.85 17.91
C GLU A 24 -0.30 7.36 17.79
N VAL A 25 -0.09 8.69 17.84
CA VAL A 25 1.26 9.26 17.83
C VAL A 25 2.04 8.81 19.07
N ARG A 26 1.47 8.93 20.27
CA ARG A 26 2.12 8.48 21.52
C ARG A 26 2.44 7.00 21.50
N HIS A 27 1.53 6.17 21.01
CA HIS A 27 1.75 4.74 20.86
C HIS A 27 2.92 4.44 19.92
N LYS A 28 3.00 5.15 18.78
CA LYS A 28 4.03 4.92 17.77
C LYS A 28 5.43 5.35 18.22
N VAL A 29 5.56 6.52 18.84
CA VAL A 29 6.86 7.11 19.17
C VAL A 29 7.28 6.84 20.61
N GLY A 30 6.35 6.50 21.50
CA GLY A 30 6.58 6.37 22.94
C GLY A 30 6.48 7.71 23.67
N GLU A 31 6.06 7.65 24.95
CA GLU A 31 5.76 8.83 25.75
C GLU A 31 6.97 9.77 25.92
N ASP A 32 8.16 9.21 26.10
CA ASP A 32 9.38 10.00 26.28
C ASP A 32 9.73 10.82 25.04
N ILE A 33 9.61 10.23 23.85
CA ILE A 33 9.87 10.92 22.57
C ILE A 33 8.79 11.98 22.33
N TYR A 34 7.52 11.64 22.60
CA TYR A 34 6.39 12.56 22.43
C TYR A 34 6.54 13.84 23.26
N ARG A 35 7.03 13.73 24.50
CA ARG A 35 7.25 14.90 25.37
C ARG A 35 8.51 15.69 25.04
N ARG A 36 9.51 15.04 24.48
CA ARG A 36 10.86 15.59 24.31
C ARG A 36 11.03 16.37 23.01
N PHE A 37 10.45 15.90 21.91
CA PHE A 37 10.69 16.46 20.59
C PHE A 37 9.46 17.14 20.02
N ARG A 38 9.68 18.13 19.16
CA ARG A 38 8.61 18.70 18.33
C ARG A 38 8.17 17.64 17.31
N ILE A 39 6.90 17.25 17.35
CA ILE A 39 6.29 16.35 16.37
C ILE A 39 5.37 17.15 15.46
N VAL A 40 5.53 16.97 14.15
CA VAL A 40 4.69 17.56 13.10
C VAL A 40 4.14 16.44 12.25
N GLN A 41 2.88 16.55 11.83
CA GLN A 41 2.27 15.60 10.91
C GLN A 41 2.13 16.24 9.52
N HIS A 42 2.65 15.59 8.50
CA HIS A 42 2.54 16.08 7.13
C HIS A 42 1.08 16.08 6.65
N GLN A 43 0.68 17.14 5.95
CA GLN A 43 -0.63 17.28 5.32
C GLN A 43 -0.43 17.57 3.84
N CYS A 44 -0.74 16.62 2.96
CA CYS A 44 -0.49 16.75 1.52
C CYS A 44 -1.34 17.85 0.85
N THR A 45 -2.43 18.28 1.49
CA THR A 45 -3.32 19.37 1.05
C THR A 45 -2.94 20.74 1.60
N ASP A 46 -1.98 20.82 2.53
CA ASP A 46 -1.49 22.10 3.04
C ASP A 46 -0.42 22.65 2.09
N GLU A 47 -0.87 23.40 1.09
CA GLU A 47 -0.01 24.06 0.09
C GLU A 47 1.01 25.01 0.74
N GLN A 48 0.66 25.63 1.88
CA GLN A 48 1.54 26.58 2.56
C GLN A 48 2.73 25.90 3.24
N SER A 49 2.73 24.57 3.42
CA SER A 49 3.90 23.86 3.92
C SER A 49 4.73 23.19 2.82
N GLN A 50 4.39 23.39 1.55
CA GLN A 50 5.12 22.78 0.43
C GLN A 50 6.11 23.73 -0.24
N VAL A 51 7.10 23.15 -0.92
CA VAL A 51 8.05 23.82 -1.82
C VAL A 51 8.16 23.03 -3.10
N TYR A 52 8.15 23.72 -4.24
CA TYR A 52 8.36 23.11 -5.55
C TYR A 52 9.85 22.88 -5.82
N LEU A 53 10.19 21.69 -6.29
CA LEU A 53 11.57 21.29 -6.58
C LEU A 53 11.83 21.01 -8.07
N GLY A 54 10.78 20.85 -8.87
CA GLY A 54 10.92 20.60 -10.30
C GLY A 54 9.92 19.58 -10.83
N LEU A 55 10.25 19.02 -11.99
CA LEU A 55 9.44 18.05 -12.72
C LEU A 55 10.26 16.80 -12.98
N THR A 56 9.67 15.62 -12.78
CA THR A 56 10.30 14.36 -13.24
C THR A 56 10.20 14.22 -14.75
N GLY A 57 11.00 13.33 -15.34
CA GLY A 57 10.92 12.97 -16.75
C GLY A 57 9.58 12.35 -17.16
N ARG A 58 8.75 11.93 -16.19
CA ARG A 58 7.39 11.44 -16.41
C ARG A 58 6.31 12.51 -16.20
N GLY A 59 6.70 13.76 -15.98
CA GLY A 59 5.78 14.88 -15.84
C GLY A 59 5.11 14.95 -14.46
N THR A 60 5.70 14.37 -13.43
CA THR A 60 5.25 14.53 -12.05
C THR A 60 5.82 15.84 -11.49
N PRO A 61 4.97 16.83 -11.13
CA PRO A 61 5.44 18.01 -10.41
C PRO A 61 5.85 17.60 -9.01
N VAL A 62 7.05 17.97 -8.57
CA VAL A 62 7.59 17.56 -7.27
C VAL A 62 7.45 18.71 -6.29
N TRP A 63 6.45 18.59 -5.42
CA TRP A 63 6.20 19.46 -4.29
C TRP A 63 6.33 18.63 -3.02
N VAL A 64 7.15 19.08 -2.08
CA VAL A 64 7.40 18.37 -0.83
C VAL A 64 7.40 19.31 0.35
N ASN A 65 7.22 18.75 1.54
CA ASN A 65 7.16 19.52 2.77
C ASN A 65 8.47 20.29 3.02
N ARG A 66 8.34 21.60 3.27
CA ARG A 66 9.48 22.50 3.46
C ARG A 66 10.38 22.13 4.62
N LEU A 67 9.84 21.51 5.67
CA LEU A 67 10.64 21.06 6.81
C LEU A 67 11.71 20.04 6.38
N VAL A 68 11.46 19.27 5.33
CA VAL A 68 12.43 18.31 4.79
C VAL A 68 13.52 19.03 3.97
N VAL A 69 13.12 20.03 3.17
CA VAL A 69 14.03 20.77 2.29
C VAL A 69 14.91 21.75 3.05
N GLU A 70 14.36 22.38 4.09
CA GLU A 70 15.02 23.43 4.88
C GLU A 70 15.85 22.86 6.04
N ALA A 71 15.72 21.55 6.34
CA ALA A 71 16.47 20.91 7.41
C ALA A 71 17.98 20.94 7.16
N GLY A 72 18.75 21.27 8.20
CA GLY A 72 20.22 21.18 8.14
C GLY A 72 20.73 19.74 7.98
N ARG A 73 19.96 18.77 8.47
CA ARG A 73 20.13 17.32 8.27
C ARG A 73 18.77 16.64 8.18
N CYS A 74 18.57 15.77 7.20
CA CYS A 74 17.34 14.99 7.08
C CYS A 74 17.63 13.48 7.18
N ILE A 75 16.99 12.83 8.15
CA ILE A 75 17.09 11.38 8.39
C ILE A 75 15.72 10.76 8.21
N GLY A 76 15.61 9.83 7.27
CA GLY A 76 14.43 9.02 7.08
C GLY A 76 14.43 7.81 8.03
N ILE A 77 13.27 7.49 8.61
CA ILE A 77 13.07 6.25 9.37
C ILE A 77 11.88 5.54 8.76
N GLY A 78 12.07 4.29 8.35
CA GLY A 78 11.04 3.55 7.63
C GLY A 78 11.18 2.04 7.71
N HIS A 79 10.46 1.39 6.81
CA HIS A 79 10.42 -0.06 6.67
C HIS A 79 10.38 -0.42 5.19
N ILE A 80 11.09 -1.48 4.83
CA ILE A 80 11.08 -2.08 3.50
C ILE A 80 10.23 -3.35 3.57
N GLY A 81 9.08 -3.30 2.93
CA GLY A 81 8.17 -4.42 2.74
C GLY A 81 7.22 -4.21 1.56
N PRO A 82 6.26 -5.12 1.37
CA PRO A 82 5.43 -5.16 0.18
C PRO A 82 4.63 -3.87 -0.04
N SER A 83 4.63 -3.39 -1.28
CA SER A 83 3.79 -2.28 -1.72
C SER A 83 3.13 -2.67 -3.05
N PRO A 84 1.79 -2.68 -3.16
CA PRO A 84 1.10 -3.21 -4.34
C PRO A 84 1.47 -2.48 -5.64
N TYR A 85 1.85 -1.21 -5.56
CA TYR A 85 2.02 -0.35 -6.74
C TYR A 85 3.46 -0.05 -7.13
N ALA A 86 4.36 0.02 -6.15
CA ALA A 86 5.77 0.38 -6.37
C ALA A 86 6.74 -0.79 -6.08
N GLY A 87 6.23 -2.02 -5.99
CA GLY A 87 6.98 -3.21 -5.57
C GLY A 87 7.19 -3.26 -4.06
N TYR A 88 8.01 -2.34 -3.55
CA TYR A 88 8.40 -2.27 -2.13
C TYR A 88 8.33 -0.85 -1.56
N SER A 89 8.12 -0.74 -0.25
CA SER A 89 8.21 0.50 0.55
C SER A 89 9.67 0.88 0.85
N GLY A 90 9.91 1.80 1.79
CA GLY A 90 11.24 2.21 2.21
C GLY A 90 11.98 3.11 1.21
N GLY A 91 13.13 3.61 1.66
CA GLY A 91 13.96 4.55 0.91
C GLY A 91 13.18 5.78 0.43
N SER A 92 13.23 6.02 -0.88
CA SER A 92 12.60 7.15 -1.57
C SER A 92 11.10 7.30 -1.33
N LYS A 93 10.40 6.25 -0.88
CA LYS A 93 8.98 6.34 -0.52
C LYS A 93 8.69 7.19 0.72
N LEU A 94 9.70 7.45 1.55
CA LEU A 94 9.60 8.44 2.64
C LEU A 94 9.40 9.86 2.10
N VAL A 95 9.84 10.13 0.87
CA VAL A 95 9.61 11.40 0.17
C VAL A 95 8.29 11.37 -0.59
N VAL A 96 8.15 10.45 -1.55
CA VAL A 96 6.94 10.33 -2.38
C VAL A 96 6.32 8.94 -2.18
N PRO A 97 5.11 8.83 -1.58
CA PRO A 97 4.20 9.91 -1.22
C PRO A 97 4.46 10.55 0.14
N GLY A 98 5.40 10.06 0.96
CA GLY A 98 5.45 10.30 2.41
C GLY A 98 5.31 11.77 2.86
N VAL A 99 5.98 12.70 2.21
CA VAL A 99 5.93 14.15 2.51
C VAL A 99 5.59 15.01 1.28
N ALA A 100 5.00 14.39 0.26
CA ALA A 100 4.68 15.03 -1.00
C ALA A 100 3.29 15.69 -0.99
N SER A 101 3.11 16.74 -1.78
CA SER A 101 1.78 17.35 -1.96
C SER A 101 0.80 16.39 -2.64
N LEU A 102 -0.50 16.67 -2.50
CA LEU A 102 -1.54 15.87 -3.15
C LEU A 102 -1.36 15.84 -4.67
N ASP A 103 -0.94 16.94 -5.28
CA ASP A 103 -0.69 17.01 -6.73
C ASP A 103 0.45 16.10 -7.18
N THR A 104 1.55 16.09 -6.42
CA THR A 104 2.67 15.17 -6.66
C THR A 104 2.22 13.73 -6.50
N ILE A 105 1.47 13.43 -5.44
CA ILE A 105 0.99 12.08 -5.16
C ILE A 105 0.03 11.62 -6.26
N ASN A 106 -0.93 12.45 -6.67
CA ASN A 106 -1.90 12.14 -7.72
C ASN A 106 -1.22 11.94 -9.08
N ALA A 107 -0.23 12.77 -9.42
CA ALA A 107 0.55 12.60 -10.63
C ALA A 107 1.33 11.27 -10.63
N ASN A 108 2.02 10.95 -9.54
CA ASN A 108 2.74 9.68 -9.42
C ASN A 108 1.78 8.47 -9.45
N HIS A 109 0.65 8.53 -8.74
CA HIS A 109 -0.32 7.45 -8.69
C HIS A 109 -0.99 7.22 -10.05
N SER A 110 -1.06 8.23 -10.92
CA SER A 110 -1.56 8.05 -12.29
C SER A 110 -0.71 7.07 -13.12
N LEU A 111 0.53 6.79 -12.70
CA LEU A 111 1.44 5.83 -13.35
C LEU A 111 1.23 4.39 -12.87
N VAL A 112 0.46 4.16 -11.80
CA VAL A 112 0.33 2.84 -11.17
C VAL A 112 -0.33 1.81 -12.10
N VAL A 113 -1.32 2.25 -12.88
CA VAL A 113 -2.04 1.38 -13.83
C VAL A 113 -1.10 0.75 -14.88
N LEU A 114 0.07 1.36 -15.14
CA LEU A 114 1.09 0.83 -16.04
C LEU A 114 1.88 -0.35 -15.44
N GLY A 115 1.75 -0.59 -14.14
CA GLY A 115 2.34 -1.69 -13.39
C GLY A 115 1.31 -2.70 -12.88
N PHE A 116 0.08 -2.69 -13.42
CA PHE A 116 -0.98 -3.62 -13.01
C PHE A 116 -0.50 -5.09 -13.05
N ARG A 117 -0.84 -5.87 -12.01
CA ARG A 117 -0.42 -7.27 -11.81
C ARG A 117 1.10 -7.51 -11.76
N ARG A 118 1.87 -6.54 -11.26
CA ARG A 118 3.32 -6.69 -11.06
C ARG A 118 3.77 -6.38 -9.62
N PRO A 119 3.15 -6.99 -8.59
CA PRO A 119 3.64 -6.82 -7.23
C PRO A 119 5.08 -7.33 -7.10
N GLY A 120 5.87 -6.73 -6.21
CA GLY A 120 7.31 -7.03 -6.05
C GLY A 120 8.22 -6.50 -7.18
N CYS A 121 7.67 -6.06 -8.32
CA CYS A 121 8.44 -5.44 -9.39
C CYS A 121 8.77 -3.98 -9.03
N ILE A 122 10.06 -3.65 -9.05
CA ILE A 122 10.55 -2.29 -8.83
C ILE A 122 10.87 -1.54 -10.13
N ASP A 123 10.89 -2.25 -11.25
CA ASP A 123 11.04 -1.67 -12.59
C ASP A 123 9.66 -1.36 -13.19
N VAL A 124 8.92 -0.52 -12.48
CA VAL A 124 7.58 -0.05 -12.88
C VAL A 124 7.57 1.48 -12.90
N PRO A 125 6.81 2.12 -13.83
CA PRO A 125 6.84 3.58 -13.99
C PRO A 125 6.60 4.37 -12.70
N CYS A 126 5.68 3.93 -11.85
CA CYS A 126 5.42 4.55 -10.54
C CYS A 126 6.66 4.54 -9.63
N ARG A 127 7.39 3.42 -9.53
CA ARG A 127 8.59 3.34 -8.69
C ARG A 127 9.72 4.18 -9.25
N LEU A 128 9.96 4.10 -10.55
CA LEU A 128 11.01 4.89 -11.21
C LEU A 128 10.78 6.40 -11.01
N ASP A 129 9.53 6.84 -11.07
CA ASP A 129 9.15 8.24 -10.82
C ASP A 129 9.33 8.64 -9.34
N ILE A 130 9.07 7.74 -8.40
CA ILE A 130 9.38 7.95 -6.96
C ILE A 130 10.88 8.16 -6.75
N GLU A 131 11.72 7.32 -7.37
CA GLU A 131 13.18 7.45 -7.24
C GLU A 131 13.69 8.77 -7.82
N GLU A 132 13.19 9.14 -9.01
CA GLU A 132 13.55 10.41 -9.65
C GLU A 132 13.10 11.62 -8.81
N ALA A 133 11.84 11.63 -8.35
CA ALA A 133 11.32 12.72 -7.53
C ALA A 133 12.08 12.84 -6.21
N ALA A 134 12.39 11.72 -5.54
CA ALA A 134 13.15 11.72 -4.30
C ALA A 134 14.60 12.16 -4.49
N SER A 135 15.20 11.97 -5.67
CA SER A 135 16.56 12.45 -5.96
C SER A 135 16.70 13.99 -5.93
N LEU A 136 15.57 14.71 -6.05
CA LEU A 136 15.53 16.17 -5.90
C LEU A 136 15.55 16.62 -4.43
N VAL A 137 15.38 15.68 -3.49
CA VAL A 137 15.35 15.92 -2.05
C VAL A 137 16.60 15.36 -1.40
N ARG A 138 17.26 16.18 -0.58
CA ARG A 138 18.42 15.73 0.18
C ARG A 138 17.99 14.94 1.43
N LEU A 139 17.97 13.62 1.30
CA LEU A 139 17.97 12.69 2.43
C LEU A 139 19.42 12.30 2.78
N ASP A 140 19.96 12.84 3.88
CA ASP A 140 21.34 12.55 4.29
C ASP A 140 21.52 11.09 4.70
N MET A 141 20.49 10.50 5.28
CA MET A 141 20.51 9.13 5.77
C MET A 141 19.11 8.53 5.83
N VAL A 142 19.00 7.22 5.64
CA VAL A 142 17.81 6.43 5.94
C VAL A 142 18.18 5.33 6.93
N VAL A 143 17.28 5.09 7.88
CA VAL A 143 17.26 3.91 8.75
C VAL A 143 15.99 3.14 8.43
N ASP A 144 16.10 2.11 7.61
CA ASP A 144 14.98 1.22 7.29
C ASP A 144 15.15 -0.13 7.99
N VAL A 145 14.03 -0.72 8.41
CA VAL A 145 13.98 -2.10 8.90
C VAL A 145 13.28 -3.01 7.90
N VAL A 146 13.65 -4.29 7.88
CA VAL A 146 12.81 -5.36 7.33
C VAL A 146 12.17 -6.06 8.52
N LEU A 147 10.85 -6.20 8.48
CA LEU A 147 10.08 -6.88 9.52
C LEU A 147 9.79 -8.32 9.10
N SER A 148 9.68 -9.22 10.06
CA SER A 148 9.14 -10.56 9.86
C SER A 148 7.63 -10.49 9.76
N GLN A 149 7.02 -11.64 9.52
CA GLN A 149 5.59 -11.76 9.44
C GLN A 149 4.88 -11.46 10.79
N ASP A 150 5.53 -11.71 11.91
CA ASP A 150 5.06 -11.34 13.26
C ASP A 150 5.53 -9.94 13.71
N GLU A 151 5.80 -9.05 12.75
CA GLU A 151 6.22 -7.65 12.95
C GLU A 151 7.50 -7.45 13.79
N ARG A 152 8.36 -8.48 13.88
CA ARG A 152 9.67 -8.38 14.54
C ARG A 152 10.72 -7.84 13.59
N ILE A 153 11.67 -7.06 14.09
CA ILE A 153 12.80 -6.59 13.27
C ILE A 153 13.68 -7.79 12.92
N VAL A 154 13.73 -8.14 11.64
CA VAL A 154 14.67 -9.13 11.10
C VAL A 154 16.05 -8.50 10.97
N ARG A 155 16.10 -7.27 10.44
CA ARG A 155 17.33 -6.49 10.28
C ARG A 155 17.03 -5.01 10.15
N ALA A 156 17.93 -4.17 10.66
CA ALA A 156 17.98 -2.75 10.41
C ALA A 156 19.13 -2.40 9.45
N PHE A 157 18.90 -1.44 8.57
CA PHE A 157 19.83 -0.93 7.57
C PHE A 157 19.97 0.58 7.76
N ALA A 158 21.19 1.09 7.63
CA ALA A 158 21.51 2.48 7.88
C ALA A 158 22.51 2.99 6.83
N GLY A 159 22.22 4.11 6.16
CA GLY A 159 23.08 4.66 5.12
C GLY A 159 22.38 5.57 4.13
N THR A 160 22.90 5.69 2.92
CA THR A 160 22.24 6.44 1.85
C THR A 160 20.94 5.75 1.43
N PRO A 161 19.90 6.50 1.00
CA PRO A 161 18.61 5.93 0.59
C PRO A 161 18.75 4.78 -0.42
N GLU A 162 19.56 4.97 -1.46
CA GLU A 162 19.75 3.98 -2.53
C GLU A 162 20.40 2.70 -2.02
N ARG A 163 21.45 2.81 -1.19
CA ARG A 163 22.15 1.64 -0.63
C ARG A 163 21.22 0.88 0.31
N VAL A 164 20.56 1.59 1.22
CA VAL A 164 19.63 1.01 2.21
C VAL A 164 18.51 0.26 1.51
N PHE A 165 17.88 0.88 0.50
CA PHE A 165 16.82 0.24 -0.25
C PHE A 165 17.31 -1.01 -1.00
N ARG A 166 18.46 -0.92 -1.69
CA ARG A 166 19.02 -2.06 -2.44
C ARG A 166 19.37 -3.25 -1.55
N GLU A 167 20.05 -3.02 -0.43
CA GLU A 167 20.41 -4.08 0.52
C GLU A 167 19.19 -4.64 1.26
N GLY A 168 18.28 -3.77 1.71
CA GLY A 168 17.06 -4.18 2.40
C GLY A 168 16.09 -4.91 1.49
N LEU A 169 15.98 -4.52 0.22
CA LEU A 169 15.16 -5.21 -0.78
C LEU A 169 15.60 -6.67 -0.95
N ALA A 170 16.90 -6.95 -1.01
CA ALA A 170 17.40 -8.31 -1.17
C ALA A 170 16.97 -9.23 -0.01
N LEU A 171 16.88 -8.69 1.21
CA LEU A 171 16.33 -9.41 2.36
C LEU A 171 14.80 -9.45 2.33
N ALA A 172 14.13 -8.34 2.02
CA ALA A 172 12.67 -8.26 1.97
C ALA A 172 12.07 -9.28 0.99
N ARG A 173 12.71 -9.51 -0.16
CA ARG A 173 12.30 -10.58 -1.09
C ARG A 173 12.29 -11.96 -0.44
N GLN A 174 13.31 -12.29 0.35
CA GLN A 174 13.39 -13.57 1.05
C GLN A 174 12.32 -13.72 2.14
N VAL A 175 11.87 -12.61 2.71
CA VAL A 175 10.87 -12.60 3.80
C VAL A 175 9.45 -12.63 3.25
N TYR A 176 9.18 -11.93 2.15
CA TYR A 176 7.82 -11.66 1.70
C TYR A 176 7.42 -12.33 0.38
N GLU A 177 8.36 -12.79 -0.44
CA GLU A 177 8.03 -13.45 -1.72
C GLU A 177 7.87 -14.96 -1.52
N VAL A 178 6.79 -15.51 -2.08
CA VAL A 178 6.50 -16.94 -2.06
C VAL A 178 6.25 -17.42 -3.49
N THR A 179 6.94 -18.47 -3.90
CA THR A 179 6.68 -19.12 -5.18
C THR A 179 5.49 -20.08 -5.06
N CYS A 180 4.52 -19.93 -5.95
CA CYS A 180 3.33 -20.75 -6.06
C CYS A 180 3.34 -21.52 -7.39
N PRO A 181 2.76 -22.72 -7.41
CA PRO A 181 2.56 -23.44 -8.66
C PRO A 181 1.40 -22.80 -9.45
N ASP A 182 1.47 -22.82 -10.79
CA ASP A 182 0.43 -22.25 -11.67
C ASP A 182 -0.91 -23.00 -11.55
N GLY A 183 -2.03 -22.39 -11.92
CA GLY A 183 -3.34 -23.04 -11.94
C GLY A 183 -4.01 -23.14 -10.56
N ILE A 184 -3.88 -22.10 -9.74
CA ILE A 184 -4.61 -21.98 -8.47
C ILE A 184 -6.07 -21.59 -8.77
N ASP A 185 -7.01 -22.40 -8.31
CA ASP A 185 -8.45 -22.18 -8.46
C ASP A 185 -8.98 -21.17 -7.44
N VAL A 186 -8.50 -21.29 -6.19
CA VAL A 186 -8.98 -20.51 -5.06
C VAL A 186 -7.81 -19.99 -4.23
N ALA A 187 -7.84 -18.70 -3.88
CA ALA A 187 -6.96 -18.16 -2.83
C ALA A 187 -7.78 -17.78 -1.60
N ILE A 188 -7.34 -18.22 -0.42
CA ILE A 188 -7.84 -17.78 0.88
C ILE A 188 -6.75 -16.86 1.45
N THR A 189 -7.06 -15.58 1.62
CA THR A 189 -6.05 -14.56 1.93
C THR A 189 -6.53 -13.66 3.06
N ALA A 190 -5.67 -13.37 4.03
CA ALA A 190 -6.01 -12.49 5.15
C ALA A 190 -5.51 -11.06 4.92
N GLY A 191 -6.30 -10.07 5.33
CA GLY A 191 -5.93 -8.65 5.27
C GLY A 191 -4.80 -8.25 6.22
N TYR A 192 -4.50 -9.07 7.23
CA TYR A 192 -3.48 -8.82 8.23
C TYR A 192 -2.08 -8.59 7.61
N PRO A 193 -1.26 -7.64 8.13
CA PRO A 193 -1.52 -6.74 9.26
C PRO A 193 -2.23 -5.43 8.87
N TYR A 194 -2.69 -5.31 7.63
CA TYR A 194 -3.27 -4.10 7.07
C TYR A 194 -4.79 -4.22 6.93
N ASP A 195 -5.49 -4.59 8.01
CA ASP A 195 -6.92 -4.87 8.02
C ASP A 195 -7.76 -3.94 8.91
N LEU A 196 -7.25 -2.74 9.20
CA LEU A 196 -8.04 -1.69 9.88
C LEU A 196 -9.29 -1.30 9.08
N ASP A 197 -9.18 -1.25 7.76
CA ASP A 197 -10.28 -0.98 6.85
C ASP A 197 -10.15 -1.79 5.55
N LEU A 198 -11.23 -1.84 4.77
CA LEU A 198 -11.24 -2.56 3.48
C LEU A 198 -10.28 -1.93 2.47
N TYR A 199 -10.16 -0.60 2.46
CA TYR A 199 -9.26 0.13 1.57
C TYR A 199 -7.81 -0.37 1.67
N GLN A 200 -7.33 -0.68 2.89
CA GLN A 200 -6.03 -1.31 3.12
C GLN A 200 -6.04 -2.82 2.86
N ALA A 201 -7.08 -3.53 3.31
CA ALA A 201 -7.14 -4.99 3.25
C ALA A 201 -7.19 -5.55 1.81
N VAL A 202 -7.70 -4.78 0.85
CA VAL A 202 -7.74 -5.17 -0.57
C VAL A 202 -6.34 -5.45 -1.14
N ARG A 203 -5.27 -4.95 -0.52
CA ARG A 203 -3.90 -5.33 -0.89
C ARG A 203 -3.71 -6.86 -0.96
N ALA A 204 -4.29 -7.60 -0.01
CA ALA A 204 -4.25 -9.06 0.01
C ALA A 204 -4.93 -9.69 -1.22
N VAL A 205 -5.98 -9.05 -1.74
CA VAL A 205 -6.68 -9.46 -2.96
C VAL A 205 -5.83 -9.17 -4.19
N GLU A 206 -5.21 -7.99 -4.28
CA GLU A 206 -4.31 -7.64 -5.39
C GLU A 206 -3.10 -8.58 -5.50
N TYR A 207 -2.58 -9.04 -4.36
CA TYR A 207 -1.53 -10.04 -4.33
C TYR A 207 -2.04 -11.43 -4.72
N ALA A 208 -3.18 -11.87 -4.19
CA ALA A 208 -3.76 -13.17 -4.58
C ALA A 208 -4.19 -13.22 -6.06
N ASP A 209 -4.60 -12.10 -6.65
CA ASP A 209 -5.02 -12.01 -8.05
C ASP A 209 -3.95 -12.48 -9.04
N THR A 210 -2.66 -12.36 -8.70
CA THR A 210 -1.56 -12.70 -9.61
C THR A 210 -1.37 -14.18 -9.83
N ILE A 211 -1.87 -15.03 -8.92
CA ILE A 211 -1.71 -16.49 -8.97
C ILE A 211 -3.03 -17.23 -9.19
N VAL A 212 -4.17 -16.60 -8.87
CA VAL A 212 -5.48 -17.20 -9.13
C VAL A 212 -5.78 -17.11 -10.62
N ARG A 213 -6.23 -18.23 -11.21
CA ARG A 213 -6.59 -18.27 -12.64
C ARG A 213 -7.86 -17.46 -12.93
N GLU A 214 -8.07 -17.14 -14.21
CA GLU A 214 -9.35 -16.60 -14.67
C GLU A 214 -10.51 -17.57 -14.35
N GLY A 215 -11.64 -17.01 -13.93
CA GLY A 215 -12.80 -17.74 -13.43
C GLY A 215 -12.62 -18.31 -12.02
N GLY A 216 -11.47 -18.11 -11.38
CA GLY A 216 -11.17 -18.50 -10.00
C GLY A 216 -11.82 -17.59 -8.95
N SER A 217 -11.61 -17.92 -7.67
CA SER A 217 -12.17 -17.20 -6.53
C SER A 217 -11.09 -16.73 -5.56
N ILE A 218 -11.27 -15.55 -4.98
CA ILE A 218 -10.43 -15.02 -3.89
C ILE A 218 -11.34 -14.78 -2.68
N LEU A 219 -11.05 -15.44 -1.56
CA LEU A 219 -11.72 -15.26 -0.28
C LEU A 219 -10.82 -14.43 0.63
N LEU A 220 -11.19 -13.16 0.84
CA LEU A 220 -10.55 -12.24 1.77
C LEU A 220 -11.11 -12.45 3.19
N VAL A 221 -10.22 -12.52 4.18
CA VAL A 221 -10.57 -12.48 5.61
C VAL A 221 -9.96 -11.22 6.21
N ALA A 222 -10.79 -10.27 6.65
CA ALA A 222 -10.29 -8.99 7.17
C ALA A 222 -11.26 -8.44 8.23
N ALA A 223 -10.76 -8.04 9.40
CA ALA A 223 -11.61 -7.55 10.48
C ALA A 223 -12.31 -6.23 10.09
N CYS A 224 -11.57 -5.30 9.47
CA CYS A 224 -12.04 -3.98 9.02
C CYS A 224 -12.80 -3.19 10.12
N PRO A 225 -12.28 -3.04 11.35
CA PRO A 225 -12.98 -2.33 12.42
C PRO A 225 -13.36 -0.87 12.10
N ASP A 226 -12.63 -0.21 11.19
CA ASP A 226 -12.92 1.14 10.70
C ASP A 226 -13.81 1.13 9.43
N GLY A 227 -14.37 -0.02 9.09
CA GLY A 227 -15.27 -0.22 7.97
C GLY A 227 -14.58 -0.20 6.60
N VAL A 228 -15.19 0.47 5.63
CA VAL A 228 -14.76 0.42 4.22
C VAL A 228 -13.48 1.22 3.94
N GLY A 229 -13.10 2.16 4.80
CA GLY A 229 -11.97 3.07 4.56
C GLY A 229 -12.39 4.48 4.13
N GLY A 230 -13.64 4.86 4.45
CA GLY A 230 -14.20 6.19 4.28
C GLY A 230 -15.32 6.28 3.24
N GLU A 231 -16.22 7.23 3.47
CA GLU A 231 -17.45 7.42 2.68
C GLU A 231 -17.18 7.69 1.19
N GLU A 232 -16.14 8.46 0.87
CA GLU A 232 -15.75 8.75 -0.53
C GLU A 232 -15.32 7.46 -1.26
N PHE A 233 -14.53 6.62 -0.59
CA PHE A 233 -14.08 5.35 -1.15
C PHE A 233 -15.26 4.37 -1.31
N TYR A 234 -16.13 4.28 -0.31
CA TYR A 234 -17.35 3.46 -0.38
C TYR A 234 -18.24 3.85 -1.56
N ARG A 235 -18.60 5.13 -1.69
CA ARG A 235 -19.45 5.62 -2.80
C ARG A 235 -18.87 5.25 -4.16
N LEU A 236 -17.56 5.43 -4.30
CA LEU A 236 -16.85 5.12 -5.53
C LEU A 236 -16.86 3.62 -5.84
N MET A 237 -16.70 2.75 -4.84
CA MET A 237 -16.71 1.29 -5.02
C MET A 237 -18.12 0.71 -5.20
N ALA A 238 -19.14 1.34 -4.61
CA ALA A 238 -20.54 0.95 -4.69
C ALA A 238 -21.23 1.40 -6.01
N GLU A 239 -20.55 2.21 -6.82
CA GLU A 239 -21.07 2.69 -8.09
C GLU A 239 -21.09 1.58 -9.16
N ARG A 240 -22.12 0.73 -9.15
CA ARG A 240 -22.25 -0.46 -10.03
C ARG A 240 -22.11 -0.19 -11.53
N ALA A 241 -22.46 1.02 -11.97
CA ALA A 241 -22.34 1.43 -13.37
C ALA A 241 -20.87 1.58 -13.82
N LYS A 242 -19.98 1.92 -12.89
CA LYS A 242 -18.59 2.22 -13.16
C LYS A 242 -17.80 0.97 -13.52
N LYS A 243 -17.07 1.02 -14.63
CA LYS A 243 -16.20 -0.05 -15.13
C LYS A 243 -14.74 0.35 -15.03
N ALA A 244 -13.85 -0.60 -15.27
CA ALA A 244 -12.40 -0.36 -15.22
C ALA A 244 -11.98 0.87 -16.07
N ASP A 245 -12.55 1.03 -17.27
CA ASP A 245 -12.24 2.17 -18.14
C ASP A 245 -12.70 3.52 -17.58
N ASP A 246 -13.77 3.56 -16.79
CA ASP A 246 -14.20 4.78 -16.10
C ASP A 246 -13.20 5.17 -15.01
N PHE A 247 -12.76 4.21 -14.22
CA PHE A 247 -11.70 4.42 -13.24
C PHE A 247 -10.40 4.89 -13.90
N LEU A 248 -10.01 4.26 -15.01
CA LEU A 248 -8.82 4.64 -15.76
C LEU A 248 -8.93 6.09 -16.27
N ARG A 249 -10.12 6.52 -16.72
CA ARG A 249 -10.36 7.92 -17.11
C ARG A 249 -10.18 8.89 -15.94
N ASP A 250 -10.65 8.54 -14.74
CA ASP A 250 -10.46 9.37 -13.55
C ASP A 250 -8.99 9.43 -13.11
N VAL A 251 -8.27 8.31 -13.21
CA VAL A 251 -6.83 8.23 -12.96
C VAL A 251 -6.06 9.17 -13.91
N VAL A 252 -6.34 9.10 -15.22
CA VAL A 252 -5.67 9.93 -16.23
C VAL A 252 -5.99 11.41 -16.06
N ARG A 253 -7.25 11.74 -15.75
CA ARG A 253 -7.68 13.13 -15.49
C ARG A 253 -7.20 13.68 -14.16
N ARG A 254 -6.70 12.82 -13.27
CA ARG A 254 -6.30 13.14 -11.90
C ARG A 254 -7.44 13.78 -11.09
N ASN A 255 -8.66 13.29 -11.29
CA ASN A 255 -9.85 13.79 -10.59
C ASN A 255 -9.93 13.22 -9.16
N GLY A 256 -10.04 14.10 -8.16
CA GLY A 256 -10.16 13.70 -6.76
C GLY A 256 -8.91 12.98 -6.23
N LYS A 257 -9.11 12.00 -5.33
CA LYS A 257 -8.02 11.15 -4.84
C LYS A 257 -7.74 10.04 -5.86
N VAL A 258 -6.65 10.19 -6.63
CA VAL A 258 -6.26 9.22 -7.66
C VAL A 258 -5.98 7.84 -7.07
N THR A 259 -5.53 7.77 -5.81
CA THR A 259 -5.34 6.51 -5.07
C THR A 259 -6.61 5.65 -5.04
N PHE A 260 -7.78 6.25 -4.83
CA PHE A 260 -9.06 5.53 -4.82
C PHE A 260 -9.44 5.05 -6.21
N SER A 261 -9.23 5.87 -7.24
CA SER A 261 -9.50 5.51 -8.63
C SER A 261 -8.58 4.39 -9.13
N VAL A 262 -7.31 4.38 -8.71
CA VAL A 262 -6.36 3.29 -9.00
C VAL A 262 -6.85 1.97 -8.38
N LEU A 263 -7.21 1.97 -7.09
CA LEU A 263 -7.73 0.78 -6.44
C LEU A 263 -9.04 0.31 -7.08
N GLY A 264 -9.92 1.25 -7.44
CA GLY A 264 -11.15 0.98 -8.19
C GLY A 264 -10.88 0.35 -9.56
N TYR A 265 -9.88 0.83 -10.30
CA TYR A 265 -9.43 0.22 -11.54
C TYR A 265 -8.98 -1.23 -11.32
N CYS A 266 -8.10 -1.47 -10.34
CA CYS A 266 -7.61 -2.80 -9.99
C CYS A 266 -8.78 -3.74 -9.63
N LEU A 267 -9.62 -3.35 -8.68
CA LEU A 267 -10.76 -4.16 -8.24
C LEU A 267 -11.77 -4.43 -9.37
N ALA A 268 -12.06 -3.44 -10.22
CA ALA A 268 -12.96 -3.64 -11.34
C ALA A 268 -12.40 -4.63 -12.37
N ARG A 269 -11.09 -4.59 -12.63
CA ARG A 269 -10.39 -5.58 -13.46
C ARG A 269 -10.46 -6.98 -12.86
N ILE A 270 -10.18 -7.11 -11.57
CA ILE A 270 -10.19 -8.39 -10.85
C ILE A 270 -11.60 -8.99 -10.86
N LYS A 271 -12.63 -8.19 -10.50
CA LYS A 271 -14.03 -8.63 -10.48
C LYS A 271 -14.60 -9.00 -11.85
N ALA A 272 -14.00 -8.51 -12.95
CA ALA A 272 -14.40 -8.90 -14.29
C ALA A 272 -13.95 -10.33 -14.65
N GLU A 273 -12.92 -10.85 -13.97
CA GLU A 273 -12.29 -12.14 -14.28
C GLU A 273 -12.47 -13.17 -13.17
N LYS A 274 -12.72 -12.74 -11.93
CA LYS A 274 -12.68 -13.58 -10.73
C LYS A 274 -13.82 -13.24 -9.77
N ARG A 275 -14.22 -14.23 -8.95
CA ARG A 275 -15.21 -14.05 -7.88
C ARG A 275 -14.51 -13.59 -6.61
N LEU A 276 -14.94 -12.46 -6.05
CA LEU A 276 -14.43 -11.94 -4.79
C LEU A 276 -15.39 -12.24 -3.65
N HIS A 277 -14.89 -12.93 -2.64
CA HIS A 277 -15.58 -13.23 -1.41
C HIS A 277 -14.88 -12.51 -0.25
N ILE A 278 -15.64 -12.12 0.78
CA ILE A 278 -15.09 -11.49 1.98
C ILE A 278 -15.80 -11.97 3.23
N VAL A 279 -15.02 -12.22 4.29
CA VAL A 279 -15.51 -12.41 5.66
C VAL A 279 -14.95 -11.25 6.49
N THR A 280 -15.86 -10.50 7.09
CA THR A 280 -15.54 -9.32 7.91
C THR A 280 -16.64 -9.07 8.93
N ASP A 281 -16.26 -8.56 10.10
CA ASP A 281 -17.21 -8.15 11.15
C ASP A 281 -17.49 -6.63 11.11
N GLY A 282 -16.67 -5.86 10.40
CA GLY A 282 -16.68 -4.40 10.44
C GLY A 282 -17.47 -3.70 9.34
N ILE A 283 -18.07 -4.44 8.39
CA ILE A 283 -18.78 -3.88 7.23
C ILE A 283 -20.15 -4.55 7.09
N PRO A 284 -21.26 -3.78 7.02
CA PRO A 284 -22.58 -4.34 6.81
C PRO A 284 -22.73 -5.07 5.46
N ASP A 285 -23.49 -6.17 5.44
CA ASP A 285 -23.76 -6.98 4.24
C ASP A 285 -24.24 -6.14 3.03
N ALA A 286 -25.11 -5.16 3.27
CA ALA A 286 -25.63 -4.28 2.22
C ALA A 286 -24.53 -3.46 1.51
N GLU A 287 -23.50 -3.03 2.25
CA GLU A 287 -22.36 -2.29 1.69
C GLU A 287 -21.45 -3.23 0.89
N LEU A 288 -21.22 -4.44 1.40
CA LEU A 288 -20.46 -5.50 0.70
C LEU A 288 -21.12 -5.86 -0.63
N GLU A 289 -22.44 -6.08 -0.61
CA GLU A 289 -23.23 -6.36 -1.81
C GLU A 289 -23.20 -5.22 -2.81
N ALA A 290 -23.28 -3.97 -2.34
CA ALA A 290 -23.20 -2.78 -3.18
C ALA A 290 -21.85 -2.69 -3.92
N MET A 291 -20.76 -3.03 -3.23
CA MET A 291 -19.41 -3.09 -3.80
C MET A 291 -19.14 -4.34 -4.66
N GLY A 292 -20.06 -5.31 -4.65
CA GLY A 292 -20.00 -6.52 -5.47
C GLY A 292 -19.14 -7.64 -4.87
N PHE A 293 -19.05 -7.72 -3.54
CA PHE A 293 -18.46 -8.85 -2.83
C PHE A 293 -19.52 -9.90 -2.50
N HIS A 294 -19.14 -11.17 -2.54
CA HIS A 294 -19.88 -12.25 -1.91
C HIS A 294 -19.48 -12.34 -0.43
N HIS A 295 -20.43 -12.53 0.48
CA HIS A 295 -20.15 -12.53 1.93
C HIS A 295 -20.62 -13.84 2.58
N PRO A 296 -19.79 -14.90 2.65
CA PRO A 296 -20.18 -16.09 3.40
C PRO A 296 -20.28 -15.76 4.90
N ALA A 297 -21.25 -16.37 5.58
CA ALA A 297 -21.54 -16.12 7.00
C ALA A 297 -20.37 -16.46 7.96
N SER A 298 -19.37 -17.21 7.50
CA SER A 298 -18.13 -17.47 8.22
C SER A 298 -17.03 -17.91 7.25
N LEU A 299 -15.78 -17.91 7.72
CA LEU A 299 -14.65 -18.47 6.98
C LEU A 299 -14.93 -19.93 6.57
N GLN A 300 -15.35 -20.78 7.52
CA GLN A 300 -15.61 -22.19 7.24
C GLN A 300 -16.70 -22.36 6.18
N ALA A 301 -17.82 -21.62 6.31
CA ALA A 301 -18.89 -21.66 5.31
C ALA A 301 -18.42 -21.22 3.91
N GLY A 302 -17.55 -20.21 3.84
CA GLY A 302 -16.95 -19.77 2.58
C GLY A 302 -16.04 -20.83 1.96
N VAL A 303 -15.19 -21.46 2.77
CA VAL A 303 -14.31 -22.56 2.33
C VAL A 303 -15.12 -23.75 1.84
N ASP A 304 -16.12 -24.19 2.60
CA ASP A 304 -16.96 -25.34 2.25
C ASP A 304 -17.71 -25.09 0.93
N ALA A 305 -18.26 -23.88 0.74
CA ALA A 305 -18.94 -23.51 -0.50
C ALA A 305 -17.99 -23.53 -1.70
N LEU A 306 -16.79 -22.96 -1.57
CA LEU A 306 -15.79 -22.95 -2.63
C LEU A 306 -15.30 -24.36 -2.96
N LEU A 307 -15.01 -25.21 -1.96
CA LEU A 307 -14.62 -26.59 -2.22
C LEU A 307 -15.75 -27.42 -2.85
N GLY A 308 -17.01 -27.14 -2.49
CA GLY A 308 -18.17 -27.74 -3.14
C GLY A 308 -18.34 -27.32 -4.60
N GLU A 309 -18.02 -26.07 -4.94
CA GLU A 309 -18.12 -25.52 -6.30
C GLU A 309 -17.02 -26.03 -7.23
N TYR A 310 -15.76 -26.00 -6.78
CA TYR A 310 -14.60 -26.36 -7.59
C TYR A 310 -14.26 -27.86 -7.54
N GLY A 311 -14.78 -28.58 -6.55
CA GLY A 311 -14.60 -30.02 -6.38
C GLY A 311 -13.29 -30.43 -5.69
N PRO A 312 -13.09 -31.74 -5.45
CA PRO A 312 -12.00 -32.25 -4.61
C PRO A 312 -10.60 -32.14 -5.24
N GLN A 313 -10.50 -31.77 -6.52
CA GLN A 313 -9.24 -31.53 -7.22
C GLN A 313 -8.86 -30.05 -7.25
N ALA A 314 -9.65 -29.17 -6.61
CA ALA A 314 -9.39 -27.75 -6.55
C ALA A 314 -8.04 -27.47 -5.90
N ARG A 315 -7.28 -26.58 -6.53
CA ARG A 315 -5.98 -26.13 -6.03
C ARG A 315 -6.18 -24.85 -5.26
N VAL A 316 -5.94 -24.92 -3.95
CA VAL A 316 -6.17 -23.83 -3.01
C VAL A 316 -4.85 -23.30 -2.50
N ALA A 317 -4.63 -21.99 -2.63
CA ALA A 317 -3.54 -21.28 -1.96
C ALA A 317 -4.06 -20.59 -0.68
N VAL A 318 -3.28 -20.64 0.39
CA VAL A 318 -3.63 -20.01 1.67
C VAL A 318 -2.55 -19.02 2.08
N PHE A 319 -2.93 -17.77 2.30
CA PHE A 319 -2.06 -16.69 2.72
C PHE A 319 -2.58 -16.11 4.05
N PRO A 320 -2.15 -16.66 5.21
CA PRO A 320 -2.57 -16.16 6.52
C PRO A 320 -2.19 -14.70 6.75
N MET A 321 -1.22 -14.19 5.98
CA MET A 321 -0.82 -12.81 5.98
C MET A 321 -0.75 -12.24 4.57
N GLY A 322 -1.91 -12.28 3.92
CA GLY A 322 -2.09 -11.89 2.52
C GLY A 322 -1.52 -10.52 2.22
N SER A 323 -1.79 -9.50 3.01
CA SER A 323 -1.34 -8.12 2.74
C SER A 323 0.18 -7.90 2.87
N SER A 324 0.94 -8.91 3.31
CA SER A 324 2.40 -8.87 3.37
C SER A 324 3.06 -10.06 2.67
N THR A 325 2.31 -10.85 1.90
CA THR A 325 2.86 -11.96 1.11
C THR A 325 2.72 -11.64 -0.37
N ILE A 326 3.83 -11.63 -1.10
CA ILE A 326 3.86 -11.43 -2.55
C ILE A 326 3.97 -12.82 -3.20
N PRO A 327 2.87 -13.40 -3.70
CA PRO A 327 2.96 -14.65 -4.43
C PRO A 327 3.45 -14.40 -5.86
N SER A 328 4.27 -15.31 -6.36
CA SER A 328 4.71 -15.36 -7.76
C SER A 328 4.55 -16.76 -8.32
N ILE A 329 4.21 -16.87 -9.61
CA ILE A 329 4.14 -18.17 -10.28
C ILE A 329 5.57 -18.65 -10.55
N ALA A 330 5.87 -19.91 -10.27
CA ALA A 330 7.14 -20.53 -10.67
C ALA A 330 7.33 -20.37 -12.19
N ALA A 331 8.46 -19.82 -12.62
CA ALA A 331 8.80 -19.84 -14.03
C ALA A 331 8.97 -21.30 -14.47
N ASP A 332 8.32 -21.69 -15.56
CA ASP A 332 8.55 -23.00 -16.17
C ASP A 332 10.04 -23.13 -16.51
N SER A 333 10.71 -24.08 -15.87
CA SER A 333 12.12 -24.43 -16.08
C SER A 333 12.32 -25.23 -17.35
#